data_AF-A0A9N6YYB7-F1
#
_entry.id   AF-A0A9N6YYB7-F1
#
_cell.length_a   1.000
_cell.length_b   1.000
_cell.length_c   1.000
_cell.angle_alpha   90.00
_cell.angle_beta   90.00
_cell.angle_gamma   90.00
#
_symmetry.space_group_name_H-M   'P 1'
#
loop_
_entity.id
_entity.type
_entity.pdbx_description
1 polymer ?
#
loop_
_entity_poly.entity_id
_entity_poly.type
_entity_poly.pdbx_seq_one_letter_code
_entity_poly.pdbx_strand_id
1 'polypeptide(L)' 'MELPFNTLSDLAGVPVDPSLGTRWRGNFYRIRKLPETLYAAWNPVEASEPDFHRPAAFGELRFQ' A
#
# COMPACT_ATOMS: atom_id res chain seq x y z
N MET A 1 1.33 9.12 10.68
CA MET A 1 0.90 9.56 9.34
C MET A 1 -0.59 9.38 9.28
N GLU A 2 -1.32 10.40 8.85
CA GLU A 2 -2.76 10.34 8.63
C GLU A 2 -3.02 10.61 7.15
N LEU A 3 -4.00 9.92 6.57
CA LEU A 3 -4.38 10.06 5.17
C LEU A 3 -5.89 10.33 5.13
N PRO A 4 -6.32 11.59 5.03
CA PRO A 4 -7.73 11.94 5.01
C PRO A 4 -8.45 11.38 3.77
N PHE A 5 -9.67 10.85 3.95
CA PHE A 5 -10.44 10.26 2.86
C PHE A 5 -10.97 11.29 1.85
N ASN A 6 -11.20 12.54 2.28
CA ASN A 6 -11.55 13.63 1.35
C ASN A 6 -10.40 13.88 0.36
N THR A 7 -9.15 13.91 0.81
CA THR A 7 -7.98 14.05 -0.07
C THR A 7 -7.90 12.91 -1.09
N LEU A 8 -8.20 11.68 -0.68
CA LEU A 8 -8.25 10.55 -1.60
C LEU A 8 -9.39 10.65 -2.62
N SER A 9 -10.55 11.15 -2.19
CA SER A 9 -11.70 11.38 -3.07
C SER A 9 -11.39 12.40 -4.15
N ASP A 10 -10.78 13.52 -3.76
CA ASP A 10 -10.38 14.60 -4.67
C ASP A 10 -9.34 14.12 -5.68
N LEU A 11 -8.36 13.31 -5.25
CA LEU A 11 -7.32 12.76 -6.12
C LEU A 11 -7.87 11.72 -7.10
N ALA A 12 -8.77 10.85 -6.64
CA ALA A 12 -9.31 9.76 -7.44
C ALA A 12 -10.47 10.21 -8.36
N GLY A 13 -11.07 11.39 -8.10
CA GLY A 13 -12.25 11.88 -8.81
C GLY A 13 -13.51 11.06 -8.52
N VAL A 14 -13.49 10.23 -7.47
CA VAL A 14 -14.60 9.38 -7.04
C VAL A 14 -14.72 9.41 -5.52
N PRO A 15 -15.92 9.27 -4.94
CA PRO A 15 -16.07 9.20 -3.49
C PRO A 15 -15.28 8.05 -2.87
N VAL A 16 -14.46 8.35 -1.86
CA VAL A 16 -13.74 7.37 -1.03
C VAL A 16 -14.29 7.47 0.39
N ASP A 17 -15.11 6.50 0.76
CA ASP A 17 -15.72 6.39 2.10
C ASP A 17 -15.78 4.92 2.53
N PRO A 18 -14.68 4.37 3.10
CA PRO A 18 -14.64 2.97 3.49
C PRO A 18 -15.50 2.72 4.73
N SER A 19 -16.50 1.85 4.59
CA SER A 19 -17.32 1.34 5.69
C SER A 19 -16.80 0.00 6.24
N LEU A 20 -17.40 -0.48 7.34
CA LEU A 20 -17.17 -1.83 7.86
C LEU A 20 -17.25 -2.88 6.74
N GLY A 21 -16.22 -3.71 6.64
CA GLY A 21 -16.12 -4.75 5.62
C GLY A 21 -15.58 -4.30 4.26
N THR A 22 -15.32 -3.01 4.07
CA THR A 22 -14.60 -2.50 2.89
C THR A 22 -13.22 -3.14 2.80
N ARG A 23 -12.83 -3.51 1.58
CA ARG A 23 -11.55 -4.18 1.30
C ARG A 23 -10.75 -3.35 0.31
N TRP A 24 -9.56 -2.94 0.71
CA TRP A 24 -8.60 -2.29 -0.18
C TRP A 24 -7.43 -3.22 -0.50
N ARG A 25 -6.80 -2.97 -1.64
CA ARG A 25 -5.57 -3.65 -2.07
C ARG A 25 -4.43 -2.66 -1.91
N GLY A 26 -3.43 -3.02 -1.10
CA GLY A 26 -2.25 -2.21 -0.87
C GLY A 26 -1.11 -3.00 -0.26
N ASN A 27 0.02 -2.34 -0.04
CA ASN A 27 1.17 -2.93 0.64
C ASN A 27 1.93 -1.83 1.39
N PHE A 28 2.79 -2.23 2.32
CA PHE A 28 3.63 -1.34 3.12
C PHE A 28 5.08 -1.76 2.95
N TYR A 29 5.97 -0.79 2.76
CA TYR A 29 7.37 -1.04 2.42
C TYR A 29 8.31 -0.38 3.40
N ARG A 30 9.46 -1.01 3.65
CA ARG A 30 10.61 -0.42 4.30
C ARG A 30 11.80 -0.49 3.36
N ILE A 31 12.36 0.69 3.07
CA ILE A 31 13.52 0.85 2.20
C ILE A 31 14.62 1.54 3.00
N ARG A 32 15.82 0.96 2.99
CA ARG A 32 17.04 1.56 3.54
C ARG A 32 18.15 1.36 2.53
N LYS A 33 18.94 2.41 2.27
CA LYS A 33 20.09 2.37 1.36
C LYS A 33 21.46 2.33 2.07
N LEU A 34 21.53 2.77 3.32
CA LEU A 34 22.79 2.85 4.10
C LEU A 34 22.55 2.47 5.58
N PRO A 35 23.55 1.89 6.28
CA PRO A 35 24.86 1.45 5.75
C PRO A 35 24.79 0.20 4.87
N GLU A 36 23.75 -0.62 5.06
CA GLU A 36 23.44 -1.77 4.21
C GLU A 36 22.06 -1.58 3.58
N THR A 37 21.92 -2.07 2.36
CA THR A 37 20.65 -2.03 1.64
C THR A 37 19.67 -3.03 2.25
N LEU A 38 18.49 -2.54 2.64
CA LEU A 38 17.40 -3.37 3.13
C LEU A 38 16.12 -3.02 2.39
N TYR A 39 15.45 -4.05 1.89
CA TYR A 39 14.13 -4.00 1.30
C TYR A 39 13.23 -4.97 2.04
N ALA A 40 12.10 -4.48 2.53
CA ALA A 40 11.07 -5.32 3.14
C ALA A 40 9.68 -4.84 2.72
N ALA A 41 8.76 -5.80 2.62
CA ALA A 41 7.36 -5.57 2.31
C ALA A 41 6.49 -6.31 3.34
N TRP A 42 5.33 -5.77 3.67
CA TRP A 42 4.35 -6.45 4.52
C TRP A 42 3.77 -7.69 3.82
N ASN A 43 3.27 -7.51 2.59
CA ASN A 43 2.86 -8.63 1.74
C ASN A 43 4.02 -8.99 0.78
N PRO A 44 4.36 -10.29 0.60
CA PRO A 44 5.48 -10.69 -0.25
C PRO A 44 5.37 -10.17 -1.68
N VAL A 45 6.50 -9.76 -2.25
CA VAL A 45 6.61 -9.36 -3.64
C VAL A 45 7.64 -10.24 -4.32
N GLU A 46 7.16 -11.21 -5.10
CA GLU A 46 8.01 -12.11 -5.88
C GLU A 46 8.51 -11.38 -7.13
N ALA A 47 9.79 -11.02 -7.14
CA ALA A 47 10.45 -10.34 -8.26
C ALA A 47 11.95 -10.67 -8.27
N SER A 48 12.56 -10.64 -9.46
CA SER A 48 14.01 -10.88 -9.64
C SER A 48 14.88 -9.77 -9.05
N GLU A 49 14.29 -8.59 -8.84
CA GLU A 49 14.91 -7.41 -8.25
C GLU A 49 13.87 -6.66 -7.39
N PRO A 50 14.29 -5.75 -6.49
CA PRO A 50 13.37 -4.99 -5.66
C PRO A 50 12.41 -4.12 -6.51
N ASP A 51 11.18 -4.60 -6.65
CA ASP A 51 10.11 -3.90 -7.36
C ASP A 51 8.88 -3.75 -6.44
N PHE A 52 8.62 -2.51 -6.00
CA PHE A 52 7.50 -2.18 -5.13
C PHE A 52 6.24 -1.75 -5.89
N HIS A 53 6.30 -1.60 -7.21
CA HIS A 53 5.19 -1.11 -8.03
C HIS A 53 4.44 -2.25 -8.71
N ARG A 54 4.16 -3.33 -7.94
CA ARG A 54 3.44 -4.51 -8.43
C ARG A 54 2.07 -4.65 -7.75
N PRO A 55 1.00 -4.08 -8.32
CA PRO A 55 -0.36 -4.21 -7.75
C PRO A 55 -0.83 -5.65 -7.55
N ALA A 56 -0.34 -6.59 -8.36
CA ALA A 56 -0.63 -8.02 -8.21
C ALA A 56 -0.15 -8.60 -6.86
N ALA A 57 0.92 -8.02 -6.29
CA ALA A 57 1.50 -8.42 -5.01
C ALA A 57 0.92 -7.64 -3.81
N PHE A 58 -0.14 -6.86 -4.00
CA PHE A 58 -0.81 -6.19 -2.88
C PHE A 58 -1.53 -7.19 -1.97
N GLY A 59 -1.48 -6.94 -0.67
CA GLY A 59 -2.29 -7.63 0.34
C GLY A 59 -3.71 -7.03 0.42
N GLU A 60 -4.51 -7.54 1.35
CA GLU A 60 -5.88 -7.04 1.61
C GLU A 60 -5.93 -6.25 2.92
N LEU A 61 -6.36 -4.99 2.85
CA LEU A 61 -6.66 -4.14 4.01
C LEU A 61 -8.16 -4.19 4.28
N ARG A 62 -8.56 -4.62 5.48
CA ARG A 62 -9.96 -4.78 5.87
C ARG A 62 -10.35 -3.72 6.89
N PHE A 63 -11.32 -2.88 6.54
CA PHE A 63 -11.82 -1.83 7.42
C PHE A 63 -12.80 -2.42 8.43
N GLN A 64 -12.61 -2.05 9.71
CA GLN A 64 -13.39 -2.48 10.88
C GLN A 64 -14.10 -1.27 11.48
#